data_AF-A0A1B6H578-F1
#
_entry.id   AF-A0A1B6H578-F1
#
_cell.length_a   1.000
_cell.length_b   1.000
_cell.length_c   1.000
_cell.angle_alpha   90.00
_cell.angle_beta   90.00
_cell.angle_gamma   90.00
#
_symmetry.space_group_name_H-M   'P 1'
#
loop_
_entity.id
_entity.type
_entity.pdbx_description
1 polymer ?
#
loop_
_entity_poly.entity_id
_entity_poly.type
_entity_poly.pdbx_seq_one_letter_code
_entity_poly.pdbx_strand_id
1 'polypeptide(L)'
;INKNNPSTFLSPSTRVSGIADPEKTKDPKYNLPRFVWDSVGLVKSLPSPRIIKTHLPYHLLPLQLQQGQTGAKIVYVTRDVKDVVLSYHHHCQLQGLCRADFDTFATLFINDAITWTPYWENLLSYLKREDDKKILFFRYSLYFR
;
A
#
# COMPACT_ATOMS: atom_id res chain seq x y z
N ILE A 1 1.17 27.07 17.31
CA ILE A 1 -0.31 27.13 17.12
C ILE A 1 -0.60 28.03 15.93
N ASN A 2 -1.04 27.43 14.82
CA ASN A 2 -1.99 28.06 13.89
C ASN A 2 -2.80 26.88 13.29
N LYS A 3 -4.04 26.71 13.78
CA LYS A 3 -4.89 25.53 13.57
C LYS A 3 -5.87 25.68 12.38
N ASN A 4 -5.64 26.63 11.46
CA ASN A 4 -6.67 27.07 10.51
C ASN A 4 -6.32 26.91 9.02
N ASN A 5 -5.60 25.86 8.61
CA ASN A 5 -5.58 25.48 7.19
C ASN A 5 -5.66 23.96 6.98
N PRO A 6 -6.86 23.37 6.85
CA PRO A 6 -7.04 21.94 6.68
C PRO A 6 -7.30 21.58 5.21
N SER A 7 -6.33 21.76 4.30
CA SER A 7 -6.57 21.44 2.87
C SER A 7 -5.41 20.84 2.06
N THR A 8 -4.26 20.52 2.66
CA THR A 8 -3.16 19.86 1.93
C THR A 8 -3.27 18.33 1.88
N PHE A 9 -4.05 17.75 2.77
CA PHE A 9 -4.54 16.37 2.67
C PHE A 9 -6.08 16.42 2.68
N LEU A 10 -6.70 15.76 1.70
CA LEU A 10 -8.13 15.50 1.75
C LEU A 10 -8.40 14.80 3.09
N SER A 11 -9.28 15.39 3.92
CA SER A 11 -9.58 14.83 5.24
C SER A 11 -10.03 13.36 5.08
N PRO A 12 -9.85 12.50 6.11
CA PRO A 12 -10.34 11.12 6.04
C PRO A 12 -11.85 11.02 5.73
N SER A 13 -12.59 12.09 6.03
CA SER A 13 -14.03 12.27 5.81
C SER A 13 -14.37 12.95 4.48
N THR A 14 -13.45 13.73 3.91
CA THR A 14 -13.63 14.41 2.63
C THR A 14 -13.29 13.42 1.54
N ARG A 15 -14.21 12.46 1.33
CA ARG A 15 -14.32 11.60 0.17
C ARG A 15 -12.97 10.99 -0.20
N VAL A 16 -12.80 9.71 0.09
CA VAL A 16 -11.88 8.88 -0.67
C VAL A 16 -12.38 8.85 -2.12
N SER A 17 -12.26 9.95 -2.86
CA SER A 17 -12.68 10.10 -4.25
C SER A 17 -11.77 9.32 -5.19
N GLY A 18 -10.70 8.71 -4.65
CA GLY A 18 -9.82 7.76 -5.34
C GLY A 18 -10.07 6.29 -5.00
N ILE A 19 -10.81 5.97 -3.93
CA ILE A 19 -11.34 4.62 -3.68
C ILE A 19 -12.84 4.77 -3.89
N ALA A 20 -13.24 4.58 -5.13
CA ALA A 20 -14.59 4.81 -5.59
C ALA A 20 -15.62 4.29 -4.57
N ASP A 21 -16.65 5.10 -4.36
CA ASP A 21 -17.80 4.80 -3.50
C ASP A 21 -18.23 3.34 -3.74
N PRO A 22 -18.21 2.46 -2.72
CA PRO A 22 -18.36 1.03 -2.92
C PRO A 22 -19.68 0.65 -3.60
N GLU A 23 -20.74 1.46 -3.48
CA GLU A 23 -21.98 1.24 -4.23
C GLU A 23 -21.86 1.69 -5.69
N LYS A 24 -21.15 2.80 -5.95
CA LYS A 24 -20.88 3.28 -7.32
C LYS A 24 -19.85 2.42 -8.06
N THR A 25 -18.97 1.71 -7.35
CA THR A 25 -17.97 0.86 -8.00
C THR A 25 -18.56 -0.37 -8.71
N LYS A 26 -19.73 -0.82 -8.24
CA LYS A 26 -20.47 -1.93 -8.83
C LYS A 26 -21.46 -1.48 -9.90
N ASP A 27 -21.67 -0.17 -10.04
CA ASP A 27 -22.53 0.39 -11.07
C ASP A 27 -21.92 0.11 -12.46
N PRO A 28 -22.62 -0.64 -13.33
CA PRO A 28 -22.15 -0.95 -14.68
C PRO A 28 -21.79 0.28 -15.51
N LYS A 29 -22.36 1.45 -15.18
CA LYS A 29 -22.11 2.72 -15.87
C LYS A 29 -20.64 3.12 -15.90
N TYR A 30 -19.87 2.80 -14.87
CA TYR A 30 -18.46 3.22 -14.76
C TYR A 30 -17.48 2.20 -15.35
N ASN A 31 -17.95 1.02 -15.77
CA ASN A 31 -17.16 -0.05 -16.39
C ASN A 31 -15.78 -0.25 -15.73
N LEU A 32 -15.75 -0.32 -14.40
CA LEU A 32 -14.50 -0.43 -13.65
C LEU A 32 -13.96 -1.86 -13.70
N PRO A 33 -12.63 -2.04 -13.76
CA PRO A 33 -12.03 -3.36 -13.65
C PRO A 33 -12.50 -4.10 -12.40
N ARG A 34 -12.75 -5.41 -12.50
CA ARG A 34 -13.28 -6.23 -11.41
C ARG A 34 -12.48 -6.15 -10.11
N PHE A 35 -11.16 -5.95 -10.19
CA PHE A 35 -10.32 -5.82 -9.00
C PHE A 35 -10.65 -4.59 -8.15
N VAL A 36 -11.32 -3.57 -8.70
CA VAL A 36 -11.69 -2.34 -7.98
C VAL A 36 -12.85 -2.59 -7.01
N TRP A 37 -13.78 -3.48 -7.36
CA TRP A 37 -15.02 -3.70 -6.59
C TRP A 37 -15.18 -5.12 -6.03
N ASP A 38 -14.48 -6.11 -6.59
CA ASP A 38 -14.46 -7.51 -6.14
C ASP A 38 -13.05 -8.12 -6.29
N SER A 39 -12.07 -7.53 -5.61
CA SER A 39 -10.70 -8.04 -5.59
C SER A 39 -10.62 -9.47 -5.05
N VAL A 40 -11.39 -9.79 -4.00
CA VAL A 40 -11.38 -11.11 -3.36
C VAL A 40 -12.02 -12.18 -4.25
N GLY A 41 -13.19 -11.92 -4.83
CA GLY A 41 -13.85 -12.85 -5.73
C GLY A 41 -13.08 -13.02 -7.04
N LEU A 42 -12.43 -11.96 -7.54
CA LEU A 42 -11.50 -12.08 -8.67
C LEU A 42 -10.37 -13.05 -8.34
N VAL A 43 -9.65 -12.85 -7.24
CA VAL A 43 -8.54 -13.73 -6.82
C VAL A 43 -9.01 -15.16 -6.60
N LYS A 44 -10.21 -15.38 -6.06
CA LYS A 44 -10.81 -16.72 -5.90
C LYS A 44 -11.06 -17.42 -7.24
N SER A 45 -11.44 -16.67 -8.28
CA SER A 45 -11.70 -17.23 -9.61
C SER A 45 -10.44 -17.53 -10.44
N LEU A 46 -9.27 -17.02 -10.04
CA LEU A 46 -8.01 -17.27 -10.75
C LEU A 46 -7.47 -18.68 -10.47
N PRO A 47 -6.93 -19.38 -11.48
CA PRO A 47 -6.27 -20.67 -11.30
C PRO A 47 -4.99 -20.52 -10.47
N SER A 48 -4.59 -21.61 -9.81
CA SER A 48 -3.30 -21.67 -9.11
C SER A 48 -2.15 -21.95 -10.11
N PRO A 49 -0.94 -21.38 -9.91
CA PRO A 49 -0.55 -20.49 -8.81
C PRO A 49 -1.04 -19.04 -9.00
N ARG A 50 -1.39 -18.38 -7.90
CA ARG A 50 -1.85 -16.98 -7.89
C ARG A 50 -0.74 -16.04 -7.49
N ILE A 51 -0.62 -14.92 -8.21
CA ILE A 51 0.28 -13.82 -7.86
C ILE A 51 -0.58 -12.70 -7.28
N ILE A 52 -0.33 -12.36 -6.01
CA ILE A 52 -1.07 -11.33 -5.28
C ILE A 52 -0.08 -10.26 -4.84
N LYS A 53 -0.37 -9.01 -5.18
CA LYS A 53 0.36 -7.84 -4.69
C LYS A 53 -0.38 -7.25 -3.50
N THR A 54 0.35 -6.89 -2.46
CA THR A 54 -0.19 -6.17 -1.30
C THR A 54 0.83 -5.18 -0.74
N HIS A 55 0.34 -4.12 -0.09
CA HIS A 55 1.11 -3.17 0.70
C HIS A 55 0.88 -3.33 2.21
N LEU A 56 0.20 -4.41 2.62
CA LEU A 56 -0.11 -4.66 4.02
C LEU A 56 1.13 -5.09 4.81
N PRO A 57 1.25 -4.69 6.09
CA PRO A 57 2.23 -5.25 7.01
C PRO A 57 1.94 -6.72 7.30
N TYR A 58 2.96 -7.46 7.73
CA TYR A 58 2.87 -8.91 7.90
C TYR A 58 1.72 -9.35 8.83
N HIS A 59 1.48 -8.60 9.90
CA HIS A 59 0.47 -8.92 10.91
C HIS A 59 -0.97 -8.78 10.40
N LEU A 60 -1.20 -8.06 9.29
CA LEU A 60 -2.51 -7.93 8.63
C LEU A 60 -2.73 -8.95 7.51
N LEU A 61 -1.75 -9.83 7.24
CA LEU A 61 -1.92 -10.92 6.28
C LEU A 61 -2.89 -11.99 6.81
N PRO A 62 -3.48 -12.84 5.95
CA PRO A 62 -4.33 -13.94 6.42
C PRO A 62 -3.63 -14.82 7.45
N LEU A 63 -4.33 -15.19 8.53
CA LEU A 63 -3.75 -15.99 9.62
C LEU A 63 -3.18 -17.32 9.15
N GLN A 64 -3.81 -17.96 8.16
CA GLN A 64 -3.32 -19.20 7.57
C GLN A 64 -1.95 -19.03 6.90
N LEU A 65 -1.69 -17.86 6.29
CA LEU A 65 -0.39 -17.51 5.73
C LEU A 65 0.62 -17.28 6.86
N GLN A 66 0.23 -16.53 7.89
CA GLN A 66 1.07 -16.23 9.05
C GLN A 66 1.48 -17.50 9.82
N GLN A 67 0.55 -18.45 9.97
CA GLN A 67 0.73 -19.74 10.65
C GLN A 67 1.40 -20.79 9.76
N GLY A 68 1.76 -20.45 8.52
CA GLY A 68 2.44 -21.35 7.60
C GLY A 68 1.59 -22.52 7.10
N GLN A 69 0.26 -22.45 7.26
CA GLN A 69 -0.71 -23.45 6.82
C GLN A 69 -0.97 -23.42 5.30
N THR A 70 -0.40 -22.43 4.61
CA THR A 70 -0.43 -22.33 3.15
C THR A 70 0.93 -22.66 2.56
N GLY A 71 0.93 -23.20 1.33
CA GLY A 71 2.16 -23.37 0.52
C GLY A 71 2.62 -22.09 -0.19
N ALA A 72 2.04 -20.93 0.13
CA ALA A 72 2.38 -19.66 -0.51
C ALA A 72 3.75 -19.15 -0.03
N LYS A 73 4.43 -18.43 -0.92
CA LYS A 73 5.71 -17.76 -0.66
C LYS A 73 5.52 -16.26 -0.75
N ILE A 74 6.30 -15.51 0.02
CA ILE A 74 6.25 -14.05 0.07
C ILE A 74 7.54 -13.50 -0.56
N VAL A 75 7.42 -12.54 -1.45
CA VAL A 75 8.54 -11.71 -1.90
C VAL A 75 8.35 -10.32 -1.31
N TYR A 76 9.21 -9.94 -0.38
CA TYR A 76 9.16 -8.63 0.26
C TYR A 76 10.18 -7.70 -0.37
N VAL A 77 9.69 -6.61 -0.95
CA VAL A 77 10.53 -5.63 -1.65
C VAL A 77 10.83 -4.45 -0.73
N THR A 78 12.11 -4.16 -0.52
CA THR A 78 12.61 -3.01 0.26
C THR A 78 13.31 -2.01 -0.64
N ARG A 79 13.30 -0.74 -0.21
CA ARG A 79 13.98 0.37 -0.89
C ARG A 79 14.48 1.37 0.16
N ASP A 80 15.47 2.20 -0.22
CA ASP A 80 15.86 3.34 0.61
C ASP A 80 14.65 4.23 0.90
N VAL A 81 14.48 4.64 2.15
CA VAL A 81 13.30 5.40 2.58
C VAL A 81 13.20 6.75 1.85
N LYS A 82 14.32 7.41 1.54
CA LYS A 82 14.32 8.70 0.83
C LYS A 82 13.70 8.54 -0.56
N ASP A 83 14.08 7.47 -1.24
CA ASP A 83 13.52 7.14 -2.53
C ASP A 83 12.05 6.72 -2.45
N VAL A 84 11.64 6.02 -1.38
CA VAL A 84 10.24 5.65 -1.15
C VAL A 84 9.39 6.90 -1.01
N VAL A 85 9.80 7.85 -0.18
CA VAL A 85 9.06 9.10 0.06
C VAL A 85 8.93 9.90 -1.24
N LEU A 86 10.02 10.05 -2.00
CA LEU A 86 10.00 10.75 -3.29
C LEU A 86 9.11 10.07 -4.32
N SER A 87 9.26 8.75 -4.49
CA SER A 87 8.42 7.98 -5.41
C SER A 87 6.95 8.03 -5.02
N TYR A 88 6.66 8.02 -3.72
CA TYR A 88 5.28 8.03 -3.22
C TYR A 88 4.64 9.41 -3.37
N HIS A 89 5.39 10.49 -3.16
CA HIS A 89 4.94 11.85 -3.44
C HIS A 89 4.48 11.99 -4.89
N HIS A 90 5.32 11.60 -5.86
CA HIS A 90 4.96 11.62 -7.27
C HIS A 90 3.80 10.68 -7.62
N HIS A 91 3.73 9.50 -7.00
CA HIS A 91 2.58 8.60 -7.18
C HIS A 91 1.27 9.26 -6.73
N CYS A 92 1.26 9.89 -5.55
CA CYS A 92 0.08 10.58 -5.05
C CYS A 92 -0.30 11.79 -5.91
N GLN A 93 0.67 12.54 -6.46
CA GLN A 93 0.42 13.61 -7.41
C GLN A 93 -0.22 13.08 -8.70
N LEU A 94 0.33 12.00 -9.26
CA LEU A 94 -0.17 11.37 -10.49
C LEU A 94 -1.61 10.85 -10.32
N GLN A 95 -1.93 10.30 -9.15
CA GLN A 95 -3.28 9.81 -8.83
C GLN A 95 -4.23 10.94 -8.37
N GLY A 96 -3.77 12.19 -8.30
CA GLY A 96 -4.56 13.32 -7.81
C GLY A 96 -4.94 13.23 -6.32
N LEU A 97 -4.24 12.39 -5.55
CA LEU A 97 -4.48 12.13 -4.13
C LEU A 97 -3.78 13.16 -3.22
N CYS A 98 -2.74 13.82 -3.71
CA CYS A 98 -1.98 14.82 -2.96
C CYS A 98 -1.67 16.03 -3.85
N ARG A 99 -1.87 17.23 -3.29
CA ARG A 99 -1.45 18.50 -3.90
C ARG A 99 -0.36 19.22 -3.09
N ALA A 100 0.10 18.60 -2.01
CA ALA A 100 1.15 19.17 -1.17
C ALA A 100 2.50 19.17 -1.91
N ASP A 101 3.34 20.15 -1.58
CA ASP A 101 4.76 20.12 -1.93
C ASP A 101 5.47 18.94 -1.25
N PHE A 102 6.70 18.68 -1.69
CA PHE A 102 7.48 17.55 -1.22
C PHE A 102 7.79 17.64 0.28
N ASP A 103 8.11 18.83 0.81
CA ASP A 103 8.50 19.01 2.21
C ASP A 103 7.32 18.74 3.16
N THR A 104 6.15 19.23 2.79
CA THR A 104 4.89 18.96 3.49
C THR A 104 4.55 17.47 3.43
N PHE A 105 4.70 16.85 2.25
CA PHE A 105 4.45 15.41 2.10
C PHE A 105 5.41 14.56 2.93
N ALA A 106 6.70 14.87 2.91
CA ALA A 106 7.72 14.18 3.68
C ALA A 106 7.46 14.32 5.19
N THR A 107 7.04 15.51 5.64
CA THR A 107 6.62 15.73 7.02
C THR A 107 5.44 14.83 7.40
N LEU A 108 4.42 14.75 6.54
CA LEU A 108 3.27 13.88 6.80
C LEU A 108 3.62 12.39 6.78
N PHE A 109 4.52 11.97 5.89
CA PHE A 109 5.06 10.60 5.86
C PHE A 109 5.75 10.24 7.17
N ILE A 110 6.62 11.11 7.69
CA ILE A 110 7.39 10.88 8.92
C ILE A 110 6.47 10.83 10.15
N ASN A 111 5.37 11.58 10.13
CA ASN A 111 4.37 11.59 11.20
C ASN A 111 3.28 10.51 11.04
N ASP A 112 3.50 9.54 10.14
CA ASP A 112 2.56 8.45 9.84
C ASP A 112 1.13 8.93 9.46
N ALA A 113 1.01 10.14 8.92
CA ALA A 113 -0.25 10.83 8.69
C ALA A 113 -0.80 10.66 7.26
N ILE A 114 -0.38 9.61 6.54
CA ILE A 114 -0.76 9.34 5.15
C ILE A 114 -1.17 7.87 4.96
N THR A 115 -1.65 7.49 3.77
CA THR A 115 -2.00 6.10 3.50
C THR A 115 -0.76 5.19 3.48
N TRP A 116 -0.93 3.93 3.92
CA TRP A 116 0.14 2.91 3.99
C TRP A 116 1.31 3.21 4.94
N THR A 117 1.14 4.16 5.87
CA THR A 117 2.00 4.33 7.05
C THR A 117 1.33 3.70 8.29
N PRO A 118 2.09 3.26 9.31
CA PRO A 118 3.53 3.49 9.54
C PRO A 118 4.49 2.68 8.66
N TYR A 119 5.43 3.36 8.00
CA TYR A 119 6.42 2.70 7.12
C TYR A 119 7.34 1.76 7.89
N TRP A 120 7.84 2.23 9.04
CA TRP A 120 8.81 1.48 9.84
C TRP A 120 8.19 0.23 10.45
N GLU A 121 6.93 0.31 10.88
CA GLU A 121 6.20 -0.86 11.38
C GLU A 121 6.06 -1.92 10.30
N ASN A 122 5.68 -1.52 9.08
CA ASN A 122 5.63 -2.41 7.93
C ASN A 122 7.00 -3.07 7.70
N LEU A 123 8.07 -2.28 7.58
CA LEU A 123 9.43 -2.80 7.36
C LEU A 123 9.88 -3.77 8.46
N LEU A 124 9.76 -3.38 9.73
CA LEU A 124 10.16 -4.19 10.87
C LEU A 124 9.33 -5.47 11.00
N SER A 125 8.06 -5.44 10.59
CA SER A 125 7.22 -6.65 10.62
C SER A 125 7.76 -7.76 9.72
N TYR A 126 8.36 -7.41 8.59
CA TYR A 126 9.01 -8.36 7.70
C TYR A 126 10.43 -8.66 8.18
N LEU A 127 11.26 -7.67 8.50
CA LEU A 127 12.66 -7.89 8.93
C LEU A 127 12.80 -8.85 10.13
N LYS A 128 11.82 -8.86 11.06
CA LYS A 128 11.77 -9.85 12.16
C LYS A 128 11.67 -11.32 11.70
N ARG A 129 11.51 -11.56 10.39
CA ARG A 129 11.32 -12.85 9.73
C ARG A 129 12.30 -13.02 8.58
N GLU A 130 13.44 -12.33 8.60
CA GLU A 130 14.47 -12.44 7.58
C GLU A 130 14.97 -13.88 7.39
N ASP A 131 14.97 -14.67 8.47
CA ASP A 131 15.37 -16.09 8.45
C ASP A 131 14.27 -17.05 7.99
N ASP A 132 13.03 -16.58 7.73
CA ASP A 132 11.96 -17.45 7.25
C ASP A 132 12.17 -17.82 5.78
N LYS A 133 12.40 -19.11 5.53
CA LYS A 133 12.61 -19.67 4.17
C LYS A 133 11.43 -19.44 3.21
N LYS A 134 10.24 -19.07 3.71
CA LYS A 134 9.07 -18.72 2.89
C LYS A 134 9.07 -17.26 2.44
N ILE A 135 9.94 -16.42 3.00
CA ILE A 135 10.03 -14.99 2.70
C ILE A 135 11.36 -14.71 1.98
N LEU A 136 11.28 -14.17 0.78
CA LEU A 136 12.43 -13.67 0.03
C LEU A 136 12.51 -12.15 0.19
N PHE A 137 13.62 -11.64 0.71
CA PHE A 137 13.90 -10.21 0.75
C PHE A 137 14.56 -9.75 -0.55
N PHE A 138 13.93 -8.79 -1.21
CA PHE A 138 14.43 -8.18 -2.43
C PHE A 138 14.69 -6.70 -2.19
N ARG A 139 15.94 -6.23 -2.35
CA ARG A 139 16.29 -4.82 -2.13
C ARG A 139 16.50 -4.10 -3.46
N TYR A 140 15.66 -3.11 -3.75
CA TYR A 140 15.64 -2.39 -5.03
C TYR A 140 17.00 -1.75 -5.39
N SER A 141 17.71 -1.17 -4.41
CA SER A 141 18.96 -0.44 -4.64
C SER A 141 20.14 -1.31 -5.10
N LEU A 142 20.05 -2.64 -5.00
CA LEU A 142 21.11 -3.54 -5.43
C LEU A 142 21.12 -3.82 -6.95
N TYR A 143 20.06 -3.45 -7.67
CA TYR A 143 19.85 -3.86 -9.07
C TYR A 143 19.93 -2.72 -10.09
N PHE A 144 20.03 -1.46 -9.65
CA PHE A 144 20.08 -0.28 -10.51
C PHE A 144 21.36 0.55 -10.26
N ARG A 145 22.51 -0.12 -10.32
CA ARG A 145 23.83 0.54 -10.39
C ARG A 145 24.28 0.72 -11.83
#